data_AF-R0KPV1-F1
#
_entry.id   AF-R0KPV1-F1
#
_cell.length_a   1.000
_cell.length_b   1.000
_cell.length_c   1.000
_cell.angle_alpha   90.00
_cell.angle_beta   90.00
_cell.angle_gamma   90.00
#
_symmetry.space_group_name_H-M   'P 1'
#
loop_
_entity.id
_entity.type
_entity.pdbx_description
1 polymer ?
#
loop_
_entity_poly.entity_id
_entity_poly.type
_entity_poly.pdbx_seq_one_letter_code
_entity_poly.pdbx_strand_id
1 'polypeptide(L)'
;MPEYETFAQSNPGWTVKYYKGLGVEDKEAINLAFNKKKADARKTWLLGFEPGTFLDQSVSHISISDFINRELILFSMADNIRSIPNVIDGLKPGQRKVLFGCFKRKLYSEAKVAQLVGYIAEHTAYRHGEVSLASTIVALAQDFVGSNNINILMPNGQFGSRLMGGKDCSSARYIFTELSKITRTIFHESDDLVLNYLIEEEKSVEPQYYVPIIPMLLVNGSDGIGTGWSTNIPNYNPLDLIDNIKRLIRDEPTVEMTPFYRNFKGNIEKIENGKYQIDGIYEDNGDEMTITELPIGTWTQTYKEYLNPFKYDTVDDILKEFYYIRLRFYMTRKEKMLSKLKEGLVKIENRIRFIQEVVTDRLIINKRKKAEIARDLEERNYLKLDDYGYLLSMAISSLTHEKIDALNEEYEEKKAIYTTLLNKSPKDLWLEDLDKFEIEYEKILEQDKEDYDENNILGLTDKKKRRRRTVKNDKETKKISIKDSPTKRVTKKTTNIEKTESRKKVKKEVTTKKTEVKTENKSTGEVTKKKTTETTDTTRKIIDLDDSSSGDSPWLKY
;
A
#
# COMPACT_ATOMS: atom_id res chain seq x y z
N MET A 1 -26.07 -30.73 -17.52
CA MET A 1 -26.60 -31.94 -16.87
C MET A 1 -25.53 -33.00 -16.61
N PRO A 2 -24.75 -33.53 -17.58
CA PRO A 2 -23.90 -34.71 -17.35
C PRO A 2 -22.84 -34.56 -16.24
N GLU A 3 -22.08 -33.46 -16.23
CA GLU A 3 -21.11 -33.18 -15.15
C GLU A 3 -21.77 -33.10 -13.77
N TYR A 4 -22.97 -32.53 -13.73
CA TYR A 4 -23.76 -32.36 -12.51
C TYR A 4 -24.32 -33.71 -12.02
N GLU A 5 -24.81 -34.58 -12.91
CA GLU A 5 -25.25 -35.93 -12.56
C GLU A 5 -24.09 -36.75 -11.97
N THR A 6 -22.90 -36.61 -12.56
CA THR A 6 -21.66 -37.23 -12.04
C THR A 6 -21.27 -36.68 -10.65
N PHE A 7 -21.49 -35.38 -10.42
CA PHE A 7 -21.25 -34.74 -9.12
C PHE A 7 -22.30 -35.14 -8.06
N ALA A 8 -23.57 -35.27 -8.43
CA ALA A 8 -24.66 -35.67 -7.55
C ALA A 8 -24.50 -37.14 -7.11
N GLN A 9 -24.18 -38.05 -8.03
CA GLN A 9 -23.89 -39.46 -7.73
C GLN A 9 -22.72 -39.63 -6.75
N SER A 10 -21.77 -38.69 -6.72
CA SER A 10 -20.61 -38.72 -5.82
C SER A 10 -20.82 -37.96 -4.50
N ASN A 11 -21.94 -37.25 -4.31
CA ASN A 11 -22.21 -36.41 -3.13
C ASN A 11 -23.68 -36.56 -2.64
N PRO A 12 -24.12 -37.76 -2.19
CA PRO A 12 -25.53 -38.06 -1.89
C PRO A 12 -26.13 -37.33 -0.66
N GLY A 13 -25.36 -36.49 0.04
CA GLY A 13 -25.82 -35.69 1.17
C GLY A 13 -26.24 -34.24 0.83
N TRP A 14 -26.28 -33.87 -0.46
CA TRP A 14 -26.56 -32.49 -0.89
C TRP A 14 -27.96 -32.37 -1.51
N THR A 15 -28.79 -31.47 -0.98
CA THR A 15 -30.09 -31.10 -1.56
C THR A 15 -29.90 -30.24 -2.81
N VAL A 16 -30.07 -30.86 -3.98
CA VAL A 16 -30.03 -30.14 -5.26
C VAL A 16 -31.42 -29.64 -5.65
N LYS A 17 -31.49 -28.42 -6.17
CA LYS A 17 -32.71 -27.77 -6.64
C LYS A 17 -32.58 -27.36 -8.09
N TYR A 18 -33.65 -27.54 -8.86
CA TYR A 18 -33.70 -27.16 -10.27
C TYR A 18 -34.52 -25.87 -10.42
N TYR A 19 -33.86 -24.80 -10.85
CA TYR A 19 -34.56 -23.58 -11.25
C TYR A 19 -35.30 -23.82 -12.57
N LYS A 20 -36.56 -23.40 -12.63
CA LYS A 20 -37.31 -23.38 -13.90
C LYS A 20 -36.70 -22.33 -14.84
N GLY A 21 -36.90 -22.49 -16.15
CA GLY A 21 -36.50 -21.47 -17.13
C GLY A 21 -37.25 -20.16 -16.89
N LEU A 22 -36.58 -19.02 -17.13
CA LEU A 22 -37.09 -17.69 -16.76
C LEU A 22 -38.51 -17.43 -17.29
N GLY A 23 -39.44 -17.20 -16.37
CA GLY A 23 -40.73 -16.61 -16.66
C GLY A 23 -40.62 -15.12 -17.06
N VAL A 24 -41.77 -14.49 -17.31
CA VAL A 24 -41.84 -13.04 -17.53
C VAL A 24 -41.67 -12.30 -16.20
N GLU A 25 -42.39 -12.73 -15.16
CA GLU A 25 -42.35 -12.19 -13.80
C GLU A 25 -40.94 -12.26 -13.17
N ASP A 26 -40.20 -13.35 -13.39
CA ASP A 26 -38.81 -13.50 -12.94
C ASP A 26 -37.91 -12.34 -13.44
N LYS A 27 -38.11 -11.89 -14.69
CA LYS A 27 -37.35 -10.77 -15.27
C LYS A 27 -37.70 -9.45 -14.60
N GLU A 28 -38.95 -9.26 -14.19
CA GLU A 28 -39.38 -8.06 -13.50
C GLU A 28 -38.86 -8.02 -12.05
N ALA A 29 -38.86 -9.16 -11.36
CA ALA A 29 -38.27 -9.32 -10.03
C ALA A 29 -36.75 -9.08 -10.04
N ILE A 30 -36.01 -9.67 -10.99
CA ILE A 30 -34.57 -9.41 -11.20
C ILE A 30 -34.33 -7.90 -11.46
N ASN A 31 -35.15 -7.27 -12.30
CA ASN A 31 -35.05 -5.85 -12.62
C ASN A 31 -35.36 -4.98 -11.38
N LEU A 32 -36.33 -5.34 -10.55
CA LEU A 32 -36.62 -4.68 -9.27
C LEU A 32 -35.41 -4.76 -8.31
N ALA A 33 -34.86 -5.95 -8.11
CA ALA A 33 -33.74 -6.18 -7.19
C ALA A 33 -32.47 -5.43 -7.61
N PHE A 34 -32.02 -5.59 -8.87
CA PHE A 34 -30.67 -5.19 -9.27
C PHE A 34 -30.57 -3.87 -10.07
N ASN A 35 -31.68 -3.30 -10.57
CA ASN A 35 -31.61 -2.07 -11.35
C ASN A 35 -31.38 -0.85 -10.44
N LYS A 36 -30.27 -0.13 -10.66
CA LYS A 36 -29.93 1.10 -9.93
C LYS A 36 -31.05 2.15 -9.96
N LYS A 37 -31.82 2.25 -11.06
CA LYS A 37 -32.93 3.21 -11.21
C LYS A 37 -34.20 2.85 -10.43
N LYS A 38 -34.38 1.61 -9.97
CA LYS A 38 -35.57 1.15 -9.22
C LYS A 38 -35.43 1.29 -7.69
N ALA A 39 -34.82 2.38 -7.22
CA ALA A 39 -34.58 2.59 -5.78
C ALA A 39 -35.90 2.69 -4.98
N ASP A 40 -36.83 3.54 -5.40
CA ASP A 40 -38.10 3.74 -4.69
C ASP A 40 -39.03 2.53 -4.77
N ALA A 41 -39.01 1.80 -5.89
CA ALA A 41 -39.72 0.53 -6.00
C ALA A 41 -39.21 -0.52 -4.99
N ARG A 42 -37.90 -0.52 -4.68
CA ARG A 42 -37.36 -1.36 -3.59
C ARG A 42 -37.78 -0.89 -2.20
N LYS A 43 -37.99 0.42 -1.97
CA LYS A 43 -38.56 0.91 -0.70
C LYS A 43 -39.98 0.34 -0.49
N THR A 44 -40.85 0.46 -1.49
CA THR A 44 -42.22 -0.08 -1.42
C THR A 44 -42.22 -1.60 -1.25
N TRP A 45 -41.34 -2.31 -1.95
CA TRP A 45 -41.15 -3.76 -1.82
C TRP A 45 -40.73 -4.18 -0.41
N LEU A 46 -39.78 -3.46 0.20
CA LEU A 46 -39.29 -3.75 1.56
C LEU A 46 -40.27 -3.30 2.66
N LEU A 47 -41.14 -2.31 2.39
CA LEU A 47 -42.28 -1.97 3.24
C LEU A 47 -43.40 -3.04 3.19
N GLY A 48 -43.48 -3.82 2.11
CA GLY A 48 -44.39 -4.96 1.96
C GLY A 48 -43.87 -6.28 2.53
N PHE A 49 -42.77 -6.27 3.31
CA PHE A 49 -42.20 -7.48 3.91
C PHE A 49 -42.97 -7.90 5.17
N GLU A 50 -43.59 -9.09 5.14
CA GLU A 50 -44.22 -9.71 6.31
C GLU A 50 -43.20 -10.54 7.13
N PRO A 51 -42.94 -10.21 8.41
CA PRO A 51 -42.06 -11.00 9.26
C PRO A 51 -42.53 -12.45 9.41
N GLY A 52 -41.60 -13.40 9.24
CA GLY A 52 -41.93 -14.82 9.14
C GLY A 52 -42.03 -15.35 7.70
N THR A 53 -41.93 -14.48 6.69
CA THR A 53 -41.67 -14.91 5.31
C THR A 53 -40.32 -15.62 5.22
N PHE A 54 -40.32 -16.91 4.86
CA PHE A 54 -39.13 -17.67 4.50
C PHE A 54 -39.35 -18.48 3.22
N LEU A 55 -38.26 -18.92 2.59
CA LEU A 55 -38.31 -19.83 1.46
C LEU A 55 -38.33 -21.29 1.96
N ASP A 56 -39.37 -22.04 1.61
CA ASP A 56 -39.45 -23.47 1.96
C ASP A 56 -38.29 -24.24 1.33
N GLN A 57 -37.46 -24.85 2.17
CA GLN A 57 -36.28 -25.56 1.73
C GLN A 57 -36.57 -26.98 1.21
N SER A 58 -37.75 -27.54 1.49
CA SER A 58 -38.15 -28.89 1.07
C SER A 58 -38.46 -29.01 -0.43
N VAL A 59 -38.84 -27.90 -1.08
CA VAL A 59 -39.26 -27.89 -2.48
C VAL A 59 -38.05 -28.02 -3.43
N SER A 60 -38.14 -28.96 -4.37
CA SER A 60 -37.08 -29.28 -5.35
C SER A 60 -36.96 -28.27 -6.50
N HIS A 61 -37.94 -27.40 -6.66
CA HIS A 61 -38.01 -26.36 -7.70
C HIS A 61 -38.42 -25.03 -7.08
N ILE A 62 -37.70 -23.96 -7.43
CA ILE A 62 -37.92 -22.59 -6.94
C ILE A 62 -38.11 -21.67 -8.15
N SER A 63 -39.06 -20.73 -8.07
CA SER A 63 -39.16 -19.61 -9.02
C SER A 63 -38.19 -18.49 -8.63
N ILE A 64 -37.67 -17.72 -9.59
CA ILE A 64 -36.73 -16.64 -9.25
C ILE A 64 -37.48 -15.51 -8.54
N SER A 65 -38.76 -15.31 -8.86
CA SER A 65 -39.69 -14.47 -8.10
C SER A 65 -39.79 -14.88 -6.62
N ASP A 66 -40.02 -16.16 -6.29
CA ASP A 66 -40.06 -16.64 -4.90
C ASP A 66 -38.70 -16.49 -4.20
N PHE A 67 -37.59 -16.80 -4.87
CA PHE A 67 -36.25 -16.60 -4.30
C PHE A 67 -36.01 -15.12 -3.95
N ILE A 68 -36.37 -14.20 -4.85
CA ILE A 68 -36.22 -12.77 -4.61
C ILE A 68 -37.13 -12.32 -3.45
N ASN A 69 -38.41 -12.67 -3.49
CA ASN A 69 -39.42 -12.21 -2.53
C ASN A 69 -39.39 -12.92 -1.16
N ARG A 70 -38.68 -14.05 -1.01
CA ARG A 70 -38.61 -14.82 0.25
C ARG A 70 -37.21 -15.03 0.82
N GLU A 71 -36.16 -14.85 0.03
CA GLU A 71 -34.76 -15.04 0.48
C GLU A 71 -33.91 -13.79 0.25
N LEU A 72 -33.92 -13.20 -0.95
CA LEU A 72 -33.17 -11.96 -1.21
C LEU A 72 -33.70 -10.77 -0.38
N ILE A 73 -35.02 -10.72 -0.14
CA ILE A 73 -35.62 -9.69 0.73
C ILE A 73 -35.06 -9.74 2.16
N LEU A 74 -34.74 -10.93 2.69
CA LEU A 74 -34.15 -11.10 4.02
C LEU A 74 -32.73 -10.54 4.05
N PHE A 75 -31.94 -10.75 2.98
CA PHE A 75 -30.63 -10.12 2.83
C PHE A 75 -30.75 -8.59 2.73
N SER A 76 -31.71 -8.06 1.98
CA SER A 76 -31.94 -6.61 1.86
C SER A 76 -32.41 -5.97 3.18
N MET A 77 -33.22 -6.66 3.97
CA MET A 77 -33.61 -6.19 5.31
C MET A 77 -32.43 -6.25 6.29
N ALA A 78 -31.64 -7.33 6.29
CA ALA A 78 -30.42 -7.42 7.08
C ALA A 78 -29.36 -6.36 6.69
N ASP A 79 -29.31 -6.00 5.40
CA ASP A 79 -28.47 -4.91 4.88
C ASP A 79 -28.89 -3.53 5.40
N ASN A 80 -30.20 -3.26 5.45
CA ASN A 80 -30.70 -2.03 6.08
C ASN A 80 -30.40 -2.00 7.59
N ILE A 81 -30.64 -3.12 8.30
CA ILE A 81 -30.42 -3.26 9.76
C ILE A 81 -28.93 -3.07 10.14
N ARG A 82 -27.98 -3.54 9.33
CA ARG A 82 -26.54 -3.36 9.61
C ARG A 82 -26.01 -1.96 9.22
N SER A 83 -26.61 -1.32 8.22
CA SER A 83 -26.09 -0.09 7.63
C SER A 83 -26.70 1.20 8.19
N ILE A 84 -27.92 1.15 8.71
CA ILE A 84 -28.65 2.29 9.28
C ILE A 84 -28.65 2.18 10.82
N PRO A 85 -28.37 3.25 11.58
CA PRO A 85 -28.38 3.22 13.04
C PRO A 85 -29.80 3.21 13.62
N ASN A 86 -29.94 2.88 14.91
CA ASN A 86 -31.17 3.17 15.64
C ASN A 86 -31.21 4.66 16.04
N VAL A 87 -32.39 5.27 16.05
CA VAL A 87 -32.59 6.69 16.44
C VAL A 87 -32.25 6.99 17.90
N ILE A 88 -32.40 6.02 18.81
CA ILE A 88 -32.24 6.23 20.26
C ILE A 88 -30.77 6.32 20.66
N ASP A 89 -29.94 5.33 20.30
CA ASP A 89 -28.50 5.32 20.64
C ASP A 89 -27.59 5.83 19.52
N GLY A 90 -28.08 6.01 18.30
CA GLY A 90 -27.27 6.35 17.14
C GLY A 90 -26.32 5.24 16.67
N LEU A 91 -26.44 4.03 17.22
CA LEU A 91 -25.52 2.93 16.94
C LEU A 91 -26.10 1.94 15.93
N LYS A 92 -25.22 1.43 15.07
CA LYS A 92 -25.45 0.25 14.24
C LYS A 92 -25.22 -1.01 15.08
N PRO A 93 -25.85 -2.17 14.77
CA PRO A 93 -25.73 -3.38 15.59
C PRO A 93 -24.28 -3.81 15.89
N GLY A 94 -23.36 -3.66 14.93
CA GLY A 94 -21.94 -3.95 15.14
C GLY A 94 -21.28 -3.05 16.21
N GLN A 95 -21.61 -1.75 16.23
CA GLN A 95 -21.13 -0.81 17.24
C GLN A 95 -21.76 -1.11 18.61
N ARG A 96 -23.04 -1.53 18.62
CA ARG A 96 -23.75 -1.93 19.84
C ARG A 96 -23.19 -3.21 20.47
N LYS A 97 -22.85 -4.22 19.65
CA LYS A 97 -22.13 -5.43 20.07
C LYS A 97 -20.76 -5.07 20.68
N VAL A 98 -20.02 -4.11 20.10
CA VAL A 98 -18.77 -3.58 20.70
C VAL A 98 -19.02 -2.96 22.07
N LEU A 99 -20.00 -2.05 22.19
CA LEU A 99 -20.30 -1.33 23.43
C LEU A 99 -20.73 -2.28 24.56
N PHE A 100 -21.63 -3.22 24.27
CA PHE A 100 -22.06 -4.27 25.20
C PHE A 100 -20.87 -5.11 25.69
N GLY A 101 -19.96 -5.53 24.81
CA GLY A 101 -18.76 -6.25 25.22
C GLY A 101 -17.83 -5.42 26.11
N CYS A 102 -17.71 -4.11 25.89
CA CYS A 102 -16.93 -3.21 26.74
C CYS A 102 -17.56 -3.02 28.13
N PHE A 103 -18.88 -2.91 28.23
CA PHE A 103 -19.63 -2.86 29.49
C PHE A 103 -19.56 -4.19 30.25
N LYS A 104 -19.80 -5.32 29.58
CA LYS A 104 -19.76 -6.68 30.15
C LYS A 104 -18.37 -7.04 30.72
N ARG A 105 -17.30 -6.53 30.08
CA ARG A 105 -15.91 -6.64 30.55
C ARG A 105 -15.52 -5.61 31.61
N LYS A 106 -16.33 -4.57 31.84
CA LYS A 106 -16.01 -3.35 32.62
C LYS A 106 -14.63 -2.79 32.26
N LEU A 107 -14.46 -2.41 30.98
CA LEU A 107 -13.19 -1.99 30.36
C LEU A 107 -12.70 -0.61 30.83
N TYR A 108 -12.34 -0.49 32.10
CA TYR A 108 -11.79 0.72 32.74
C TYR A 108 -10.25 0.82 32.70
N SER A 109 -9.61 -0.13 32.01
CA SER A 109 -8.16 -0.18 31.80
C SER A 109 -7.88 -0.59 30.37
N GLU A 110 -6.85 -0.01 29.77
CA GLU A 110 -6.41 -0.32 28.41
C GLU A 110 -6.32 -1.84 28.09
N ALA A 111 -6.88 -2.21 26.94
CA ALA A 111 -6.70 -3.53 26.34
C ALA A 111 -6.33 -3.40 24.86
N LYS A 112 -5.53 -4.33 24.34
CA LYS A 112 -5.19 -4.35 22.91
C LYS A 112 -6.46 -4.58 22.08
N VAL A 113 -6.64 -3.80 21.01
CA VAL A 113 -7.84 -3.91 20.16
C VAL A 113 -8.04 -5.33 19.64
N ALA A 114 -6.98 -6.03 19.22
CA ALA A 114 -7.05 -7.44 18.80
C ALA A 114 -7.53 -8.41 19.89
N GLN A 115 -7.27 -8.14 21.18
CA GLN A 115 -7.80 -8.95 22.30
C GLN A 115 -9.26 -8.60 22.61
N LEU A 116 -9.64 -7.33 22.42
CA LEU A 116 -11.02 -6.86 22.60
C LEU A 116 -11.94 -7.41 21.50
N VAL A 117 -11.48 -7.44 20.25
CA VAL A 117 -12.15 -8.06 19.09
C VAL A 117 -12.53 -9.52 19.36
N GLY A 118 -11.57 -10.35 19.78
CA GLY A 118 -11.84 -11.77 20.08
C GLY A 118 -12.85 -11.96 21.21
N TYR A 119 -12.72 -11.16 22.28
CA TYR A 119 -13.65 -11.17 23.41
C TYR A 119 -15.08 -10.83 22.99
N ILE A 120 -15.27 -9.74 22.22
CA ILE A 120 -16.59 -9.32 21.73
C ILE A 120 -17.18 -10.41 20.82
N ALA A 121 -16.40 -10.95 19.87
CA ALA A 121 -16.89 -11.97 18.95
C ALA A 121 -17.45 -13.21 19.67
N GLU A 122 -16.79 -13.68 20.73
CA GLU A 122 -17.23 -14.80 21.59
C GLU A 122 -18.50 -14.47 22.40
N HIS A 123 -18.62 -13.23 22.87
CA HIS A 123 -19.65 -12.79 23.82
C HIS A 123 -20.91 -12.19 23.17
N THR A 124 -20.87 -11.88 21.86
CA THR A 124 -21.99 -11.29 21.10
C THR A 124 -22.30 -12.01 19.78
N ALA A 125 -21.79 -13.23 19.60
CA ALA A 125 -21.96 -14.08 18.41
C ALA A 125 -21.72 -13.35 17.08
N TYR A 126 -20.68 -12.51 16.99
CA TYR A 126 -20.47 -11.63 15.83
C TYR A 126 -20.02 -12.41 14.57
N ARG A 127 -20.91 -12.53 13.57
CA ARG A 127 -20.72 -13.41 12.40
C ARG A 127 -20.00 -12.79 11.19
N HIS A 128 -19.60 -11.52 11.22
CA HIS A 128 -19.01 -10.82 10.07
C HIS A 128 -17.46 -10.70 10.10
N GLY A 129 -16.81 -11.39 11.03
CA GLY A 129 -15.35 -11.56 11.06
C GLY A 129 -14.58 -10.43 11.76
N GLU A 130 -13.43 -10.81 12.34
CA GLU A 130 -12.62 -9.97 13.21
C GLU A 130 -12.19 -8.62 12.60
N VAL A 131 -11.93 -8.58 11.28
CA VAL A 131 -11.45 -7.36 10.60
C VAL A 131 -12.50 -6.25 10.61
N SER A 132 -13.78 -6.58 10.38
CA SER A 132 -14.87 -5.59 10.41
C SER A 132 -15.16 -5.13 11.84
N LEU A 133 -14.95 -6.01 12.83
CA LEU A 133 -15.13 -5.67 14.24
C LEU A 133 -13.98 -4.77 14.73
N ALA A 134 -12.75 -5.03 14.28
CA ALA A 134 -11.58 -4.19 14.54
C ALA A 134 -11.74 -2.77 13.97
N SER A 135 -12.17 -2.62 12.72
CA SER A 135 -12.44 -1.30 12.14
C SER A 135 -13.60 -0.57 12.83
N THR A 136 -14.61 -1.31 13.32
CA THR A 136 -15.71 -0.74 14.12
C THR A 136 -15.20 -0.17 15.46
N ILE A 137 -14.30 -0.89 16.15
CA ILE A 137 -13.67 -0.41 17.39
C ILE A 137 -12.81 0.83 17.14
N VAL A 138 -12.02 0.83 16.05
CA VAL A 138 -11.20 1.99 15.66
C VAL A 138 -12.08 3.21 15.37
N ALA A 139 -13.16 3.07 14.60
CA ALA A 139 -14.09 4.15 14.29
C ALA A 139 -14.80 4.73 15.53
N LEU A 140 -15.07 3.91 16.56
CA LEU A 140 -15.65 4.35 17.84
C LEU A 140 -14.66 5.08 18.77
N ALA A 141 -13.36 5.00 18.48
CA ALA A 141 -12.28 5.60 19.25
C ALA A 141 -11.68 6.86 18.61
N GLN A 142 -11.84 7.07 17.29
CA GLN A 142 -11.28 8.20 16.55
C GLN A 142 -11.80 9.56 17.05
N ASP A 143 -10.89 10.53 17.16
CA ASP A 143 -11.11 11.86 17.76
C ASP A 143 -10.60 13.03 16.90
N PHE A 144 -10.14 12.76 15.67
CA PHE A 144 -9.67 13.79 14.74
C PHE A 144 -10.82 14.62 14.15
N VAL A 145 -10.50 15.85 13.68
CA VAL A 145 -11.46 16.80 13.10
C VAL A 145 -12.30 16.15 11.99
N GLY A 146 -13.63 16.17 12.13
CA GLY A 146 -14.55 15.53 11.19
C GLY A 146 -14.82 14.04 11.43
N SER A 147 -14.39 13.47 12.57
CA SER A 147 -14.81 12.15 13.06
C SER A 147 -15.90 12.27 14.15
N ASN A 148 -15.69 11.72 15.35
CA ASN A 148 -16.65 11.80 16.46
C ASN A 148 -16.50 13.12 17.23
N ASN A 149 -17.60 13.75 17.63
CA ASN A 149 -17.55 14.85 18.63
C ASN A 149 -17.26 14.27 20.02
N ILE A 150 -17.92 13.16 20.39
CA ILE A 150 -17.66 12.39 21.60
C ILE A 150 -17.26 10.96 21.23
N ASN A 151 -15.97 10.66 21.30
CA ASN A 151 -15.44 9.32 21.14
C ASN A 151 -15.86 8.43 22.33
N ILE A 152 -16.50 7.29 22.03
CA ILE A 152 -17.05 6.35 23.02
C ILE A 152 -15.93 5.53 23.68
N LEU A 153 -14.86 5.29 22.92
CA LEU A 153 -13.64 4.60 23.34
C LEU A 153 -12.44 5.56 23.27
N MET A 154 -11.39 5.29 24.02
CA MET A 154 -10.15 6.09 24.00
C MET A 154 -9.16 5.59 22.95
N PRO A 155 -8.58 6.47 22.12
CA PRO A 155 -7.59 6.10 21.10
C PRO A 155 -6.17 5.98 21.69
N ASN A 156 -5.90 4.93 22.47
CA ASN A 156 -4.57 4.71 23.08
C ASN A 156 -3.58 4.13 22.04
N GLY A 157 -3.13 4.99 21.11
CA GLY A 157 -2.18 4.66 20.04
C GLY A 157 -2.49 5.41 18.74
N GLN A 158 -1.95 4.95 17.62
CA GLN A 158 -2.24 5.54 16.30
C GLN A 158 -3.56 4.99 15.74
N PHE A 159 -4.68 5.67 16.02
CA PHE A 159 -6.03 5.34 15.52
C PHE A 159 -6.35 5.96 14.15
N GLY A 160 -5.38 6.65 13.53
CA GLY A 160 -5.54 7.34 12.25
C GLY A 160 -5.91 8.82 12.45
N SER A 161 -5.83 9.60 11.37
CA SER A 161 -5.87 11.05 11.43
C SER A 161 -6.60 11.69 10.24
N ARG A 162 -6.73 13.02 10.27
CA ARG A 162 -7.26 13.83 9.17
C ARG A 162 -6.47 13.73 7.86
N LEU A 163 -5.26 13.15 7.86
CA LEU A 163 -4.44 13.00 6.66
C LEU A 163 -5.12 12.09 5.63
N MET A 164 -5.72 10.97 6.07
CA MET A 164 -6.36 9.96 5.22
C MET A 164 -7.78 9.59 5.67
N GLY A 165 -8.39 10.38 6.56
CA GLY A 165 -9.71 10.09 7.13
C GLY A 165 -9.69 8.81 7.98
N GLY A 166 -8.68 8.65 8.83
CA GLY A 166 -8.55 7.50 9.74
C GLY A 166 -8.02 6.21 9.10
N LYS A 167 -7.83 6.16 7.77
CA LYS A 167 -7.28 4.98 7.06
C LYS A 167 -5.79 4.71 7.38
N ASP A 168 -5.12 5.70 7.93
CA ASP A 168 -3.74 5.68 8.46
C ASP A 168 -3.65 5.08 9.88
N CYS A 169 -4.71 4.44 10.38
CA CYS A 169 -4.69 3.70 11.63
C CYS A 169 -3.65 2.57 11.63
N SER A 170 -2.98 2.37 12.76
CA SER A 170 -2.07 1.25 12.96
C SER A 170 -2.83 -0.06 13.18
N SER A 171 -2.16 -1.20 12.95
CA SER A 171 -2.79 -2.52 13.09
C SER A 171 -3.30 -2.75 14.51
N ALA A 172 -4.51 -3.33 14.63
CA ALA A 172 -5.20 -3.69 15.89
C ALA A 172 -4.36 -4.50 16.91
N ARG A 173 -3.21 -5.04 16.50
CA ARG A 173 -2.25 -5.76 17.36
C ARG A 173 -1.35 -4.83 18.19
N TYR A 174 -1.18 -3.58 17.76
CA TYR A 174 -0.27 -2.59 18.36
C TYR A 174 -0.99 -1.43 19.07
N ILE A 175 -2.27 -1.22 18.76
CA ILE A 175 -3.10 -0.18 19.40
C ILE A 175 -3.92 -0.73 20.56
N PHE A 176 -4.14 0.12 21.55
CA PHE A 176 -4.87 -0.18 22.78
C PHE A 176 -6.11 0.71 22.87
N THR A 177 -7.11 0.29 23.62
CA THR A 177 -8.30 1.11 23.88
C THR A 177 -8.92 0.77 25.22
N GLU A 178 -9.64 1.73 25.78
CA GLU A 178 -10.43 1.62 27.00
C GLU A 178 -11.73 2.42 26.85
N LEU A 179 -12.68 2.21 27.75
CA LEU A 179 -13.93 2.96 27.74
C LEU A 179 -13.69 4.41 28.13
N SER A 180 -14.16 5.36 27.32
CA SER A 180 -14.06 6.79 27.67
C SER A 180 -14.86 7.08 28.95
N LYS A 181 -14.32 7.89 29.86
CA LYS A 181 -14.92 8.16 31.18
C LYS A 181 -16.33 8.73 31.08
N ILE A 182 -16.59 9.53 30.03
CA ILE A 182 -17.91 10.11 29.74
C ILE A 182 -18.93 9.07 29.29
N THR A 183 -18.51 7.92 28.77
CA THR A 183 -19.41 6.91 28.17
C THR A 183 -20.34 6.26 29.22
N ARG A 184 -19.89 6.04 30.47
CA ARG A 184 -20.79 5.61 31.57
C ARG A 184 -21.59 6.74 32.21
N THR A 185 -21.27 8.01 31.92
CA THR A 185 -22.16 9.14 32.18
C THR A 185 -23.26 9.24 31.12
N ILE A 186 -22.92 8.94 29.86
CA ILE A 186 -23.87 8.95 28.73
C ILE A 186 -24.83 7.75 28.79
N PHE A 187 -24.31 6.55 29.06
CA PHE A 187 -25.05 5.29 29.18
C PHE A 187 -24.99 4.81 30.63
N HIS A 188 -25.97 5.24 31.43
CA HIS A 188 -25.95 5.11 32.89
C HIS A 188 -26.13 3.64 33.32
N GLU A 189 -25.35 3.18 34.32
CA GLU A 189 -25.31 1.75 34.70
C GLU A 189 -26.63 1.24 35.33
N SER A 190 -27.52 2.13 35.78
CA SER A 190 -28.89 1.74 36.20
C SER A 190 -29.81 1.40 35.03
N ASP A 191 -29.58 1.98 33.84
CA ASP A 191 -30.46 1.80 32.69
C ASP A 191 -30.28 0.40 32.07
N ASP A 192 -29.09 -0.20 32.22
CA ASP A 192 -28.79 -1.59 31.83
C ASP A 192 -29.81 -2.60 32.41
N LEU A 193 -30.50 -2.29 33.52
CA LEU A 193 -31.52 -3.17 34.12
C LEU A 193 -32.86 -3.17 33.39
N VAL A 194 -33.16 -2.17 32.56
CA VAL A 194 -34.46 -2.02 31.85
C VAL A 194 -34.36 -2.25 30.33
N LEU A 195 -33.17 -2.57 29.82
CA LEU A 195 -32.96 -2.80 28.38
C LEU A 195 -33.42 -4.20 27.95
N ASN A 196 -34.10 -4.25 26.80
CA ASN A 196 -34.50 -5.51 26.16
C ASN A 196 -33.29 -6.16 25.47
N TYR A 197 -32.57 -7.00 26.23
CA TYR A 197 -31.47 -7.84 25.72
C TYR A 197 -31.96 -8.90 24.73
N LEU A 198 -31.25 -9.05 23.62
CA LEU A 198 -31.50 -10.12 22.65
C LEU A 198 -30.88 -11.44 23.12
N ILE A 199 -31.44 -12.55 22.66
CA ILE A 199 -30.95 -13.91 22.93
C ILE A 199 -30.55 -14.54 21.61
N GLU A 200 -29.26 -14.83 21.45
CA GLU A 200 -28.67 -15.53 20.31
C GLU A 200 -27.92 -16.77 20.84
N GLU A 201 -28.17 -17.97 20.30
CA GLU A 201 -27.48 -19.21 20.70
C GLU A 201 -27.50 -19.48 22.22
N GLU A 202 -28.68 -19.34 22.84
CA GLU A 202 -28.92 -19.46 24.30
C GLU A 202 -28.17 -18.42 25.17
N LYS A 203 -27.40 -17.50 24.58
CA LYS A 203 -26.69 -16.42 25.26
C LYS A 203 -27.46 -15.11 25.18
N SER A 204 -27.50 -14.38 26.28
CA SER A 204 -27.83 -12.95 26.26
C SER A 204 -26.68 -12.16 25.62
N VAL A 205 -27.00 -11.54 24.48
CA VAL A 205 -26.13 -10.64 23.71
C VAL A 205 -26.54 -9.18 23.95
N GLU A 206 -26.28 -8.27 23.02
CA GLU A 206 -26.59 -6.84 23.14
C GLU A 206 -28.11 -6.54 23.19
N PRO A 207 -28.53 -5.37 23.69
CA PRO A 207 -29.93 -4.96 23.66
C PRO A 207 -30.36 -4.46 22.29
N GLN A 208 -31.68 -4.38 22.04
CA GLN A 208 -32.24 -3.83 20.81
C GLN A 208 -31.69 -2.42 20.50
N TYR A 209 -31.56 -1.60 21.54
CA TYR A 209 -30.90 -0.29 21.58
C TYR A 209 -30.48 0.00 23.02
N TYR A 210 -29.47 0.85 23.19
CA TYR A 210 -29.22 1.52 24.47
C TYR A 210 -30.08 2.79 24.58
N VAL A 211 -30.24 3.31 25.80
CA VAL A 211 -30.86 4.62 26.05
C VAL A 211 -29.78 5.55 26.61
N PRO A 212 -29.19 6.44 25.80
CA PRO A 212 -28.29 7.47 26.31
C PRO A 212 -29.06 8.68 26.86
N ILE A 213 -28.48 9.40 27.83
CA ILE A 213 -29.06 10.65 28.38
C ILE A 213 -29.10 11.83 27.38
N ILE A 214 -28.42 11.71 26.24
CA ILE A 214 -28.39 12.67 25.13
C ILE A 214 -28.45 11.90 23.79
N PRO A 215 -29.10 12.43 22.74
CA PRO A 215 -29.29 11.73 21.47
C PRO A 215 -27.96 11.61 20.70
N MET A 216 -27.24 10.52 20.95
CA MET A 216 -25.89 10.29 20.41
C MET A 216 -25.83 10.27 18.87
N LEU A 217 -26.94 9.98 18.19
CA LEU A 217 -27.09 10.11 16.73
C LEU A 217 -26.86 11.54 16.22
N LEU A 218 -27.24 12.56 17.00
CA LEU A 218 -26.98 13.96 16.65
C LEU A 218 -25.58 14.40 17.12
N VAL A 219 -25.04 13.82 18.19
CA VAL A 219 -23.69 14.14 18.69
C VAL A 219 -22.61 13.74 17.69
N ASN A 220 -22.63 12.49 17.21
CA ASN A 220 -21.59 11.94 16.32
C ASN A 220 -22.03 11.78 14.86
N GLY A 221 -23.27 12.18 14.53
CA GLY A 221 -23.84 11.99 13.20
C GLY A 221 -24.02 10.51 12.82
N SER A 222 -24.31 10.26 11.55
CA SER A 222 -24.20 8.93 10.92
C SER A 222 -24.25 9.04 9.40
N ASP A 223 -23.28 8.43 8.72
CA ASP A 223 -23.37 8.04 7.31
C ASP A 223 -23.67 6.54 7.18
N GLY A 224 -24.53 6.15 6.25
CA GLY A 224 -24.96 4.77 6.02
C GLY A 224 -25.75 4.59 4.73
N ILE A 225 -25.43 3.53 3.98
CA ILE A 225 -26.10 3.18 2.73
C ILE A 225 -26.59 1.73 2.84
N GLY A 226 -27.89 1.52 2.64
CA GLY A 226 -28.54 0.21 2.61
C GLY A 226 -29.28 -0.04 1.29
N THR A 227 -30.05 -1.11 1.25
CA THR A 227 -30.82 -1.49 0.07
C THR A 227 -32.08 -0.62 -0.06
N GLY A 228 -31.97 0.45 -0.84
CA GLY A 228 -33.07 1.37 -1.18
C GLY A 228 -33.13 2.64 -0.32
N TRP A 229 -32.40 2.68 0.79
CA TRP A 229 -32.30 3.83 1.69
C TRP A 229 -30.85 4.25 1.93
N SER A 230 -30.66 5.52 2.26
CA SER A 230 -29.41 6.06 2.80
C SER A 230 -29.72 6.99 3.96
N THR A 231 -28.72 7.23 4.80
CA THR A 231 -28.79 8.10 5.98
C THR A 231 -27.50 8.91 6.02
N ASN A 232 -27.61 10.23 6.00
CA ASN A 232 -26.51 11.14 6.24
C ASN A 232 -27.02 12.19 7.23
N ILE A 233 -26.48 12.15 8.44
CA ILE A 233 -26.81 13.05 9.55
C ILE A 233 -25.48 13.68 10.01
N PRO A 234 -25.35 15.02 10.00
CA PRO A 234 -24.14 15.69 10.44
C PRO A 234 -24.02 15.71 11.97
N ASN A 235 -22.84 16.06 12.46
CA ASN A 235 -22.59 16.18 13.89
C ASN A 235 -23.13 17.53 14.42
N TYR A 236 -23.58 17.53 15.68
CA TYR A 236 -24.05 18.71 16.41
C TYR A 236 -23.33 18.87 17.75
N ASN A 237 -23.40 20.08 18.31
CA ASN A 237 -22.80 20.44 19.58
C ASN A 237 -23.54 19.77 20.76
N PRO A 238 -22.86 18.99 21.62
CA PRO A 238 -23.48 18.41 22.82
C PRO A 238 -24.12 19.42 23.77
N LEU A 239 -23.60 20.65 23.85
CA LEU A 239 -24.14 21.68 24.75
C LEU A 239 -25.49 22.21 24.27
N ASP A 240 -25.62 22.49 22.97
CA ASP A 240 -26.86 22.99 22.37
C ASP A 240 -27.95 21.91 22.39
N LEU A 241 -27.57 20.63 22.22
CA LEU A 241 -28.43 19.48 22.43
C LEU A 241 -28.92 19.40 23.89
N ILE A 242 -28.02 19.55 24.88
CA ILE A 242 -28.36 19.54 26.30
C ILE A 242 -29.33 20.69 26.65
N ASP A 243 -29.12 21.89 26.13
CA ASP A 243 -30.00 23.04 26.40
C ASP A 243 -31.34 22.93 25.67
N ASN A 244 -31.41 22.31 24.49
CA ASN A 244 -32.68 21.92 23.86
C ASN A 244 -33.42 20.82 24.64
N ILE A 245 -32.72 19.87 25.26
CA ILE A 245 -33.34 18.88 26.16
C ILE A 245 -33.88 19.57 27.42
N LYS A 246 -33.14 20.50 28.02
CA LYS A 246 -33.63 21.31 29.15
C LYS A 246 -34.85 22.14 28.78
N ARG A 247 -34.90 22.72 27.57
CA ARG A 247 -36.08 23.42 27.04
C ARG A 247 -37.30 22.50 26.98
N LEU A 248 -37.16 21.32 26.38
CA LEU A 248 -38.23 20.31 26.31
C LEU A 248 -38.70 19.84 27.69
N ILE A 249 -37.81 19.71 28.67
CA ILE A 249 -38.15 19.38 30.07
C ILE A 249 -38.92 20.53 30.77
N ARG A 250 -38.90 21.75 30.23
CA ARG A 250 -39.66 22.93 30.69
C ARG A 250 -40.85 23.27 29.80
N ASP A 251 -41.23 22.39 28.86
CA ASP A 251 -42.25 22.62 27.83
C ASP A 251 -41.97 23.87 26.94
N GLU A 252 -40.71 24.30 26.85
CA GLU A 252 -40.27 25.42 26.00
C GLU A 252 -39.98 24.96 24.56
N PRO A 253 -40.21 25.81 23.54
CA PRO A 253 -39.83 25.50 22.17
C PRO A 253 -38.31 25.36 22.02
N THR A 254 -37.92 24.39 21.19
CA THR A 254 -36.53 24.14 20.81
C THR A 254 -36.00 25.23 19.88
N VAL A 255 -34.68 25.44 19.92
CA VAL A 255 -33.94 26.32 19.03
C VAL A 255 -33.37 25.48 17.89
N GLU A 256 -33.43 25.99 16.66
CA GLU A 256 -32.76 25.36 15.52
C GLU A 256 -31.24 25.33 15.74
N MET A 257 -30.62 24.16 15.57
CA MET A 257 -29.19 23.96 15.78
C MET A 257 -28.47 23.93 14.44
N THR A 258 -27.28 24.54 14.37
CA THR A 258 -26.34 24.38 13.24
C THR A 258 -25.43 23.17 13.46
N PRO A 259 -24.95 22.52 12.39
CA PRO A 259 -23.91 21.49 12.50
C PRO A 259 -22.65 22.02 13.17
N PHE A 260 -21.99 21.17 13.96
CA PHE A 260 -20.78 21.50 14.69
C PHE A 260 -19.83 20.29 14.74
N TYR A 261 -18.57 20.53 14.39
CA TYR A 261 -17.52 19.51 14.41
C TYR A 261 -16.43 19.91 15.41
N ARG A 262 -16.15 19.02 16.36
CA ARG A 262 -15.13 19.24 17.40
C ARG A 262 -13.76 19.56 16.77
N ASN A 263 -13.13 20.61 17.28
CA ASN A 263 -11.83 21.14 16.83
C ASN A 263 -11.77 21.66 15.38
N PHE A 264 -12.91 21.78 14.66
CA PHE A 264 -12.96 22.46 13.37
C PHE A 264 -12.85 23.99 13.57
N LYS A 265 -12.14 24.66 12.65
CA LYS A 265 -11.94 26.12 12.70
C LYS A 265 -12.65 26.90 11.59
N GLY A 266 -13.04 26.23 10.50
CA GLY A 266 -13.69 26.87 9.36
C GLY A 266 -15.13 27.30 9.65
N ASN A 267 -15.77 27.91 8.67
CA ASN A 267 -17.11 28.46 8.80
C ASN A 267 -18.18 27.41 8.43
N ILE A 268 -19.37 27.52 9.03
CA ILE A 268 -20.53 26.66 8.73
C ILE A 268 -21.76 27.55 8.58
N GLU A 269 -22.15 27.84 7.33
CA GLU A 269 -23.27 28.75 7.03
C GLU A 269 -24.50 27.98 6.56
N LYS A 270 -25.69 28.45 6.95
CA LYS A 270 -26.97 27.87 6.52
C LYS A 270 -27.46 28.56 5.24
N ILE A 271 -27.42 27.85 4.11
CA ILE A 271 -27.96 28.35 2.83
C ILE A 271 -29.49 28.24 2.80
N GLU A 272 -30.01 27.09 3.21
CA GLU A 272 -31.42 26.73 3.10
C GLU A 272 -31.82 25.79 4.24
N ASN A 273 -33.11 25.55 4.46
CA ASN A 273 -33.56 24.57 5.45
C ASN A 273 -33.01 23.17 5.11
N GLY A 274 -32.10 22.67 5.95
CA GLY A 274 -31.41 21.39 5.74
C GLY A 274 -30.19 21.43 4.80
N LYS A 275 -29.76 22.61 4.33
CA LYS A 275 -28.53 22.76 3.52
C LYS A 275 -27.55 23.72 4.18
N TYR A 276 -26.36 23.19 4.47
CA TYR A 276 -25.26 23.93 5.09
C TYR A 276 -24.04 23.94 4.16
N GLN A 277 -23.38 25.09 4.05
CA GLN A 277 -22.04 25.22 3.49
C GLN A 277 -21.03 24.98 4.61
N ILE A 278 -19.90 24.35 4.28
CA ILE A 278 -18.79 24.14 5.22
C ILE A 278 -17.53 24.59 4.48
N ASP A 279 -16.98 25.72 4.89
CA ASP A 279 -15.87 26.37 4.21
C ASP A 279 -14.57 26.22 4.99
N GLY A 280 -13.48 25.96 4.27
CA GLY A 280 -12.12 26.01 4.81
C GLY A 280 -11.65 27.44 5.07
N ILE A 281 -10.46 27.59 5.65
CA ILE A 281 -9.80 28.89 5.80
C ILE A 281 -8.60 28.92 4.86
N TYR A 282 -8.53 29.97 4.06
CA TYR A 282 -7.37 30.32 3.26
C TYR A 282 -7.07 31.81 3.36
N GLU A 283 -5.80 32.17 3.24
CA GLU A 283 -5.30 33.53 3.11
C GLU A 283 -4.68 33.66 1.72
N ASP A 284 -5.05 34.69 0.97
CA ASP A 284 -4.59 34.93 -0.40
C ASP A 284 -3.80 36.24 -0.47
N ASN A 285 -2.51 36.14 -0.80
CA ASN A 285 -1.60 37.27 -0.96
C ASN A 285 -1.32 37.58 -2.45
N GLY A 286 -2.11 37.05 -3.39
CA GLY A 286 -2.00 37.26 -4.84
C GLY A 286 -0.97 36.35 -5.52
N ASP A 287 0.27 36.33 -5.04
CA ASP A 287 1.33 35.42 -5.52
C ASP A 287 1.40 34.10 -4.71
N GLU A 288 0.88 34.08 -3.48
CA GLU A 288 0.89 32.91 -2.58
C GLU A 288 -0.44 32.75 -1.84
N MET A 289 -1.03 31.55 -1.92
CA MET A 289 -2.28 31.17 -1.25
C MET A 289 -1.98 30.18 -0.11
N THR A 290 -2.17 30.61 1.13
CA THR A 290 -1.93 29.79 2.33
C THR A 290 -3.24 29.20 2.84
N ILE A 291 -3.43 27.89 2.66
CA ILE A 291 -4.61 27.17 3.13
C ILE A 291 -4.34 26.65 4.55
N THR A 292 -5.07 27.16 5.54
CA THR A 292 -4.86 26.86 6.97
C THR A 292 -5.87 25.87 7.55
N GLU A 293 -7.06 25.74 6.95
CA GLU A 293 -8.06 24.73 7.33
C GLU A 293 -8.81 24.19 6.10
N LEU A 294 -9.08 22.88 6.08
CA LEU A 294 -9.82 22.19 5.01
C LEU A 294 -11.27 21.89 5.44
N PRO A 295 -12.25 21.94 4.51
CA PRO A 295 -13.64 21.64 4.83
C PRO A 295 -13.84 20.18 5.25
N ILE A 296 -14.87 19.93 6.08
CA ILE A 296 -15.15 18.62 6.64
C ILE A 296 -15.41 17.58 5.53
N GLY A 297 -14.86 16.37 5.70
CA GLY A 297 -14.89 15.29 4.71
C GLY A 297 -13.75 15.35 3.67
N THR A 298 -12.99 16.44 3.61
CA THR A 298 -11.82 16.56 2.72
C THR A 298 -10.52 16.25 3.47
N TRP A 299 -9.87 15.16 3.08
CA TRP A 299 -8.65 14.65 3.72
C TRP A 299 -7.39 15.25 3.09
N THR A 300 -6.38 15.55 3.91
CA THR A 300 -5.20 16.31 3.47
C THR A 300 -4.44 15.63 2.32
N GLN A 301 -4.32 14.30 2.33
CA GLN A 301 -3.63 13.57 1.25
C GLN A 301 -4.42 13.64 -0.07
N THR A 302 -5.74 13.42 -0.03
CA THR A 302 -6.62 13.50 -1.20
C THR A 302 -6.68 14.92 -1.77
N TYR A 303 -6.66 15.94 -0.91
CA TYR A 303 -6.61 17.34 -1.34
C TYR A 303 -5.24 17.71 -1.95
N LYS A 304 -4.13 17.21 -1.38
CA LYS A 304 -2.79 17.35 -1.98
C LYS A 304 -2.69 16.68 -3.35
N GLU A 305 -3.31 15.50 -3.52
CA GLU A 305 -3.39 14.81 -4.82
C GLU A 305 -4.23 15.59 -5.84
N TYR A 306 -5.31 16.25 -5.40
CA TYR A 306 -6.12 17.13 -6.24
C TYR A 306 -5.37 18.41 -6.68
N LEU A 307 -4.59 19.02 -5.78
CA LEU A 307 -3.78 20.21 -6.09
C LEU A 307 -2.55 19.93 -6.98
N ASN A 308 -2.14 18.66 -7.14
CA ASN A 308 -0.86 18.29 -7.73
C ASN A 308 -1.04 17.46 -9.01
N PRO A 309 -1.31 18.09 -10.17
CA PRO A 309 -1.67 17.42 -11.42
C PRO A 309 -0.51 16.70 -12.13
N PHE A 310 0.61 16.43 -11.47
CA PHE A 310 1.74 15.65 -12.01
C PHE A 310 1.40 14.16 -12.08
N LYS A 311 0.51 13.84 -13.01
CA LYS A 311 0.18 12.50 -13.47
C LYS A 311 0.62 12.40 -14.93
N TYR A 312 1.50 11.45 -15.24
CA TYR A 312 1.89 11.21 -16.62
C TYR A 312 0.73 10.55 -17.37
N ASP A 313 0.16 11.27 -18.34
CA ASP A 313 -0.95 10.76 -19.14
C ASP A 313 -0.47 9.80 -20.24
N THR A 314 0.81 9.88 -20.66
CA THR A 314 1.42 8.94 -21.61
C THR A 314 2.76 8.37 -21.11
N VAL A 315 3.18 7.26 -21.72
CA VAL A 315 4.50 6.65 -21.49
C VAL A 315 5.63 7.52 -22.05
N ASP A 316 5.34 8.32 -23.08
CA ASP A 316 6.29 9.24 -23.71
C ASP A 316 6.67 10.39 -22.77
N ASP A 317 5.74 10.89 -21.95
CA ASP A 317 6.02 11.91 -20.92
C ASP A 317 7.03 11.40 -19.87
N ILE A 318 6.84 10.15 -19.40
CA ILE A 318 7.75 9.47 -18.48
C ILE A 318 9.14 9.31 -19.12
N LEU A 319 9.18 8.88 -20.39
CA LEU A 319 10.43 8.66 -21.13
C LEU A 319 11.21 9.97 -21.33
N LYS A 320 10.51 11.06 -21.65
CA LYS A 320 11.08 12.41 -21.79
C LYS A 320 11.66 12.93 -20.48
N GLU A 321 10.93 12.85 -19.37
CA GLU A 321 11.45 13.31 -18.07
C GLU A 321 12.68 12.48 -17.65
N PHE A 322 12.61 11.15 -17.79
CA PHE A 322 13.76 10.28 -17.54
C PHE A 322 14.96 10.67 -18.43
N TYR A 323 14.73 11.00 -19.71
CA TYR A 323 15.79 11.41 -20.63
C TYR A 323 16.55 12.65 -20.14
N TYR A 324 15.85 13.73 -19.79
CA TYR A 324 16.49 14.97 -19.35
C TYR A 324 17.27 14.78 -18.05
N ILE A 325 16.68 14.11 -17.06
CA ILE A 325 17.35 13.81 -15.78
C ILE A 325 18.58 12.92 -16.04
N ARG A 326 18.44 11.84 -16.81
CA ARG A 326 19.52 10.88 -17.06
C ARG A 326 20.68 11.52 -17.84
N LEU A 327 20.40 12.38 -18.82
CA LEU A 327 21.43 13.10 -19.58
C LEU A 327 22.24 14.05 -18.69
N ARG A 328 21.60 14.81 -17.80
CA ARG A 328 22.30 15.64 -16.79
C ARG A 328 23.21 14.80 -15.89
N PHE A 329 22.77 13.60 -15.48
CA PHE A 329 23.62 12.69 -14.72
C PHE A 329 24.83 12.15 -15.53
N TYR A 330 24.71 11.97 -16.85
CA TYR A 330 25.87 11.65 -17.70
C TYR A 330 26.88 12.80 -17.83
N MET A 331 26.42 14.06 -17.83
CA MET A 331 27.31 15.23 -17.80
C MET A 331 28.15 15.22 -16.50
N THR A 332 27.50 15.13 -15.33
CA THR A 332 28.20 15.04 -14.03
C THR A 332 29.06 13.78 -13.89
N ARG A 333 28.70 12.66 -14.54
CA ARG A 333 29.55 11.46 -14.63
C ARG A 333 30.82 11.73 -15.44
N LYS A 334 30.72 12.35 -16.62
CA LYS A 334 31.88 12.73 -17.45
C LYS A 334 32.82 13.67 -16.69
N GLU A 335 32.28 14.71 -16.05
CA GLU A 335 33.05 15.65 -15.23
C GLU A 335 33.83 14.96 -14.11
N LYS A 336 33.17 14.10 -13.32
CA LYS A 336 33.82 13.37 -12.21
C LYS A 336 34.86 12.36 -12.71
N MET A 337 34.63 11.71 -13.86
CA MET A 337 35.60 10.81 -14.48
C MET A 337 36.82 11.57 -15.02
N LEU A 338 36.63 12.69 -15.71
CA LEU A 338 37.72 13.57 -16.16
C LEU A 338 38.51 14.13 -14.97
N SER A 339 37.84 14.57 -13.90
CA SER A 339 38.50 15.06 -12.68
C SER A 339 39.38 13.99 -12.04
N LYS A 340 38.89 12.75 -11.90
CA LYS A 340 39.64 11.63 -11.34
C LYS A 340 40.84 11.22 -12.20
N LEU A 341 40.69 11.24 -13.52
CA LEU A 341 41.79 10.97 -14.45
C LEU A 341 42.85 12.09 -14.42
N LYS A 342 42.43 13.36 -14.39
CA LYS A 342 43.33 14.52 -14.26
C LYS A 342 44.11 14.49 -12.94
N GLU A 343 43.45 14.17 -11.82
CA GLU A 343 44.12 13.97 -10.52
C GLU A 343 45.12 12.79 -10.58
N GLY A 344 44.77 11.71 -11.27
CA GLY A 344 45.66 10.57 -11.51
C GLY A 344 46.91 10.92 -12.33
N LEU A 345 46.74 11.70 -13.41
CA LEU A 345 47.84 12.19 -14.24
C LEU A 345 48.81 13.07 -13.45
N VAL A 346 48.30 14.07 -12.72
CA VAL A 346 49.13 14.96 -11.88
C VAL A 346 49.87 14.17 -10.80
N LYS A 347 49.28 13.10 -10.24
CA LYS A 347 49.98 12.22 -9.28
C LYS A 347 51.14 11.44 -9.91
N ILE A 348 51.02 11.01 -11.17
CA ILE A 348 52.10 10.30 -11.89
C ILE A 348 53.19 11.29 -12.32
N GLU A 349 52.81 12.46 -12.85
CA GLU A 349 53.73 13.57 -13.18
C GLU A 349 54.59 13.98 -11.97
N ASN A 350 53.97 14.18 -10.80
CA ASN A 350 54.70 14.49 -9.57
C ASN A 350 55.63 13.34 -9.13
N ARG A 351 55.28 12.07 -9.39
CA ARG A 351 56.15 10.92 -9.10
C ARG A 351 57.34 10.83 -10.04
N ILE A 352 57.12 11.04 -11.34
CA ILE A 352 58.20 11.11 -12.35
C ILE A 352 59.18 12.21 -11.95
N ARG A 353 58.69 13.43 -11.70
CA ARG A 353 59.51 14.58 -11.29
C ARG A 353 60.27 14.31 -9.97
N PHE A 354 59.61 13.69 -8.99
CA PHE A 354 60.23 13.31 -7.71
C PHE A 354 61.37 12.30 -7.88
N ILE A 355 61.16 11.18 -8.58
CA ILE A 355 62.22 10.20 -8.82
C ILE A 355 63.37 10.85 -9.62
N GLN A 356 63.06 11.62 -10.65
CA GLN A 356 64.06 12.28 -11.49
C GLN A 356 64.91 13.30 -10.71
N GLU A 357 64.32 14.09 -9.79
CA GLU A 357 65.07 15.01 -8.94
C GLU A 357 65.90 14.31 -7.85
N VAL A 358 65.47 13.14 -7.37
CA VAL A 358 66.25 12.33 -6.41
C VAL A 358 67.42 11.61 -7.10
N VAL A 359 67.21 11.04 -8.29
CA VAL A 359 68.25 10.34 -9.08
C VAL A 359 69.28 11.31 -9.67
N THR A 360 68.95 12.61 -9.79
CA THR A 360 69.90 13.67 -10.22
C THR A 360 70.51 14.45 -9.06
N ASP A 361 70.43 13.94 -7.82
CA ASP A 361 70.89 14.57 -6.56
C ASP A 361 70.33 15.97 -6.27
N ARG A 362 69.33 16.43 -7.05
CA ARG A 362 68.67 17.74 -6.89
C ARG A 362 67.74 17.78 -5.67
N LEU A 363 67.29 16.64 -5.17
CA LEU A 363 66.41 16.52 -4.00
C LEU A 363 66.94 15.46 -3.02
N ILE A 364 67.76 15.89 -2.07
CA ILE A 364 68.38 15.01 -1.08
C ILE A 364 67.37 14.61 0.00
N ILE A 365 66.91 13.35 0.00
CA ILE A 365 66.00 12.81 1.02
C ILE A 365 66.76 12.21 2.21
N ASN A 366 67.92 11.59 1.95
CA ASN A 366 68.68 10.85 2.95
C ASN A 366 69.13 11.73 4.13
N LYS A 367 68.91 11.23 5.36
CA LYS A 367 69.30 11.85 6.65
C LYS A 367 68.64 13.20 7.00
N ARG A 368 67.62 13.67 6.27
CA ARG A 368 66.84 14.88 6.63
C ARG A 368 65.54 14.55 7.38
N LYS A 369 64.96 15.52 8.10
CA LYS A 369 63.66 15.35 8.78
C LYS A 369 62.50 15.45 7.79
N LYS A 370 61.39 14.73 8.05
CA LYS A 370 60.19 14.79 7.18
C LYS A 370 59.69 16.24 6.97
N ALA A 371 59.71 17.08 8.01
CA ALA A 371 59.29 18.47 7.92
C ALA A 371 60.20 19.36 7.06
N GLU A 372 61.49 19.04 6.95
CA GLU A 372 62.43 19.73 6.06
C GLU A 372 62.16 19.32 4.60
N ILE A 373 61.97 18.02 4.35
CA ILE A 373 61.62 17.49 3.02
C ILE A 373 60.25 18.01 2.56
N ALA A 374 59.27 18.15 3.45
CA ALA A 374 57.96 18.71 3.14
C ALA A 374 58.05 20.19 2.71
N ARG A 375 58.97 20.97 3.30
CA ARG A 375 59.26 22.34 2.85
C ARG A 375 59.87 22.39 1.45
N ASP A 376 60.89 21.57 1.17
CA ASP A 376 61.47 21.48 -0.18
C ASP A 376 60.42 21.13 -1.25
N LEU A 377 59.46 20.24 -0.92
CA LEU A 377 58.37 19.86 -1.82
C LEU A 377 57.31 20.98 -1.99
N GLU A 378 57.08 21.78 -0.96
CA GLU A 378 56.17 22.93 -1.00
C GLU A 378 56.79 24.11 -1.77
N GLU A 379 58.07 24.42 -1.53
CA GLU A 379 58.85 25.43 -2.26
C GLU A 379 59.05 25.06 -3.76
N ARG A 380 59.04 23.76 -4.10
CA ARG A 380 59.08 23.26 -5.49
C ARG A 380 57.70 22.98 -6.10
N ASN A 381 56.61 23.42 -5.46
CA ASN A 381 55.25 23.29 -5.96
C ASN A 381 54.89 21.84 -6.38
N TYR A 382 55.10 20.88 -5.48
CA TYR A 382 54.54 19.52 -5.60
C TYR A 382 53.11 19.49 -5.06
N LEU A 383 52.23 18.70 -5.67
CA LEU A 383 50.84 18.59 -5.24
C LEU A 383 50.77 18.06 -3.80
N LYS A 384 50.32 18.92 -2.87
CA LYS A 384 50.21 18.64 -1.43
C LYS A 384 48.98 17.78 -1.13
N LEU A 385 49.13 16.47 -1.31
CA LEU A 385 48.09 15.47 -1.10
C LEU A 385 48.56 14.44 -0.06
N ASP A 386 47.76 14.24 0.98
CA ASP A 386 47.98 13.28 2.08
C ASP A 386 49.37 13.40 2.75
N ASP A 387 49.77 14.63 3.10
CA ASP A 387 51.08 15.00 3.67
C ASP A 387 52.28 14.42 2.90
N TYR A 388 52.20 14.55 1.56
CA TYR A 388 53.11 14.00 0.55
C TYR A 388 53.29 12.48 0.60
N GLY A 389 52.38 11.75 1.26
CA GLY A 389 52.44 10.30 1.44
C GLY A 389 52.58 9.53 0.12
N TYR A 390 51.89 9.96 -0.95
CA TYR A 390 51.95 9.30 -2.27
C TYR A 390 53.32 9.37 -2.98
N LEU A 391 54.25 10.20 -2.47
CA LEU A 391 55.66 10.29 -2.85
C LEU A 391 56.57 9.64 -1.79
N LEU A 392 56.35 9.99 -0.51
CA LEU A 392 57.21 9.59 0.60
C LEU A 392 57.03 8.14 1.06
N SER A 393 55.93 7.48 0.70
CA SER A 393 55.69 6.04 0.96
C SER A 393 56.25 5.12 -0.14
N MET A 394 57.01 5.64 -1.09
CA MET A 394 57.55 4.86 -2.20
C MET A 394 58.76 4.03 -1.73
N ALA A 395 58.85 2.78 -2.21
CA ALA A 395 59.95 1.89 -1.87
C ALA A 395 61.27 2.40 -2.50
N ILE A 396 62.39 2.26 -1.79
CA ILE A 396 63.71 2.71 -2.27
C ILE A 396 64.08 2.03 -3.61
N SER A 397 63.61 0.80 -3.85
CA SER A 397 63.75 0.09 -5.12
C SER A 397 63.01 0.71 -6.32
N SER A 398 62.19 1.73 -6.12
CA SER A 398 61.54 2.51 -7.20
C SER A 398 62.35 3.74 -7.66
N LEU A 399 63.52 3.99 -7.05
CA LEU A 399 64.43 5.08 -7.41
C LEU A 399 65.41 4.63 -8.52
N THR A 400 64.87 4.17 -9.66
CA THR A 400 65.65 3.72 -10.83
C THR A 400 65.11 4.35 -12.11
N HIS A 401 65.97 4.49 -13.13
CA HIS A 401 65.55 4.97 -14.46
C HIS A 401 64.48 4.05 -15.09
N GLU A 402 64.66 2.73 -14.97
CA GLU A 402 63.67 1.73 -15.40
C GLU A 402 62.26 2.00 -14.84
N LYS A 403 62.16 2.50 -13.60
CA LYS A 403 60.87 2.81 -13.00
C LYS A 403 60.33 4.20 -13.39
N ILE A 404 61.17 5.12 -13.85
CA ILE A 404 60.73 6.35 -14.53
C ILE A 404 60.06 5.97 -15.85
N ASP A 405 60.68 5.12 -16.66
CA ASP A 405 60.16 4.71 -17.97
C ASP A 405 58.82 3.98 -17.85
N ALA A 406 58.72 3.03 -16.92
CA ALA A 406 57.46 2.35 -16.59
C ALA A 406 56.41 3.24 -15.86
N LEU A 407 56.73 4.49 -15.52
CA LEU A 407 55.74 5.50 -15.08
C LEU A 407 55.35 6.46 -16.22
N ASN A 408 56.26 6.71 -17.18
CA ASN A 408 55.95 7.41 -18.42
C ASN A 408 54.95 6.61 -19.29
N GLU A 409 55.09 5.28 -19.34
CA GLU A 409 54.13 4.41 -20.00
C GLU A 409 52.74 4.47 -19.34
N GLU A 410 52.67 4.32 -18.01
CA GLU A 410 51.43 4.47 -17.21
C GLU A 410 50.79 5.86 -17.35
N TYR A 411 51.60 6.90 -17.58
CA TYR A 411 51.16 8.27 -17.83
C TYR A 411 50.51 8.41 -19.22
N GLU A 412 51.19 7.96 -20.28
CA GLU A 412 50.68 8.07 -21.65
C GLU A 412 49.42 7.20 -21.87
N GLU A 413 49.32 6.01 -21.26
CA GLU A 413 48.08 5.21 -21.24
C GLU A 413 46.89 6.02 -20.67
N LYS A 414 47.07 6.59 -19.48
CA LYS A 414 45.99 7.34 -18.80
C LYS A 414 45.67 8.66 -19.48
N LYS A 415 46.66 9.24 -20.17
CA LYS A 415 46.51 10.44 -21.00
C LYS A 415 45.72 10.13 -22.27
N ALA A 416 45.95 8.98 -22.91
CA ALA A 416 45.13 8.50 -24.03
C ALA A 416 43.68 8.18 -23.61
N ILE A 417 43.47 7.60 -22.43
CA ILE A 417 42.13 7.40 -21.86
C ILE A 417 41.46 8.76 -21.57
N TYR A 418 42.21 9.74 -21.03
CA TYR A 418 41.70 11.08 -20.74
C TYR A 418 41.32 11.85 -22.01
N THR A 419 42.13 11.86 -23.07
CA THR A 419 41.80 12.52 -24.34
C THR A 419 40.62 11.85 -25.04
N THR A 420 40.55 10.51 -24.99
CA THR A 420 39.39 9.75 -25.50
C THR A 420 38.11 10.15 -24.77
N LEU A 421 38.14 10.21 -23.44
CA LEU A 421 36.97 10.62 -22.63
C LEU A 421 36.61 12.11 -22.82
N LEU A 422 37.60 12.98 -23.05
CA LEU A 422 37.38 14.39 -23.31
C LEU A 422 36.58 14.60 -24.60
N ASN A 423 36.90 13.83 -25.64
CA ASN A 423 36.30 13.94 -26.98
C ASN A 423 34.88 13.34 -27.06
N LYS A 424 34.56 12.27 -26.32
CA LYS A 424 33.21 11.66 -26.30
C LYS A 424 32.16 12.57 -25.68
N SER A 425 30.99 12.70 -26.29
CA SER A 425 29.87 13.45 -25.73
C SER A 425 29.19 12.69 -24.58
N PRO A 426 28.44 13.39 -23.69
CA PRO A 426 27.61 12.73 -22.68
C PRO A 426 26.50 11.83 -23.26
N LYS A 427 26.09 12.05 -24.52
CA LYS A 427 25.15 11.18 -25.23
C LYS A 427 25.85 9.90 -25.71
N ASP A 428 27.07 10.02 -26.23
CA ASP A 428 27.86 8.87 -26.73
C ASP A 428 28.21 7.92 -25.58
N LEU A 429 28.58 8.47 -24.41
CA LEU A 429 28.79 7.70 -23.18
C LEU A 429 27.52 7.00 -22.65
N TRP A 430 26.34 7.43 -23.08
CA TRP A 430 25.09 6.74 -22.79
C TRP A 430 24.81 5.67 -23.85
N LEU A 431 24.94 5.99 -25.14
CA LEU A 431 24.82 5.02 -26.24
C LEU A 431 25.73 3.80 -26.00
N GLU A 432 27.01 4.02 -25.71
CA GLU A 432 27.94 2.92 -25.38
C GLU A 432 27.48 2.05 -24.20
N ASP A 433 26.77 2.61 -23.22
CA ASP A 433 26.24 1.85 -22.08
C ASP A 433 24.84 1.22 -22.37
N LEU A 434 24.14 1.67 -23.42
CA LEU A 434 22.95 1.04 -23.98
C LEU A 434 23.32 -0.14 -24.88
N ASP A 435 24.29 0.01 -25.78
CA ASP A 435 24.78 -1.07 -26.66
C ASP A 435 25.22 -2.29 -25.84
N LYS A 436 25.95 -2.05 -24.74
CA LYS A 436 26.34 -3.09 -23.76
C LYS A 436 25.15 -3.73 -23.06
N PHE A 437 24.10 -2.96 -22.78
CA PHE A 437 22.88 -3.46 -22.15
C PHE A 437 22.06 -4.31 -23.12
N GLU A 438 21.91 -3.88 -24.38
CA GLU A 438 21.22 -4.64 -25.42
C GLU A 438 21.89 -6.00 -25.64
N ILE A 439 23.21 -6.04 -25.81
CA ILE A 439 23.98 -7.31 -25.94
C ILE A 439 23.80 -8.24 -24.73
N GLU A 440 23.72 -7.71 -23.51
CA GLU A 440 23.52 -8.54 -22.31
C GLU A 440 22.06 -8.97 -22.16
N TYR A 441 21.11 -8.14 -22.58
CA TYR A 441 19.68 -8.42 -22.55
C TYR A 441 19.27 -9.43 -23.63
N GLU A 442 19.90 -9.40 -24.81
CA GLU A 442 19.72 -10.43 -25.85
C GLU A 442 20.13 -11.82 -25.33
N LYS A 443 21.24 -11.94 -24.58
CA LYS A 443 21.64 -13.21 -23.93
C LYS A 443 20.61 -13.69 -22.91
N ILE A 444 20.00 -12.77 -22.15
CA ILE A 444 18.92 -13.12 -21.21
C ILE A 444 17.70 -13.63 -22.00
N LEU A 445 17.33 -12.99 -23.10
CA LEU A 445 16.24 -13.43 -23.98
C LEU A 445 16.56 -14.70 -24.79
N GLU A 446 17.83 -15.05 -24.95
CA GLU A 446 18.27 -16.32 -25.53
C GLU A 446 18.24 -17.43 -24.48
N GLN A 447 18.76 -17.18 -23.28
CA GLN A 447 18.69 -18.10 -22.14
C GLN A 447 17.25 -18.36 -21.68
N ASP A 448 16.36 -17.37 -21.68
CA ASP A 448 14.93 -17.54 -21.40
C ASP A 448 14.23 -18.43 -22.46
N LYS A 449 14.72 -18.44 -23.72
CA LYS A 449 14.23 -19.37 -24.75
C LYS A 449 14.80 -20.78 -24.56
N GLU A 450 16.07 -20.91 -24.20
CA GLU A 450 16.68 -22.21 -23.86
C GLU A 450 15.93 -22.85 -22.66
N ASP A 451 15.70 -22.10 -21.58
CA ASP A 451 14.90 -22.54 -20.44
C ASP A 451 13.44 -22.86 -20.87
N TYR A 452 12.84 -22.10 -21.79
CA TYR A 452 11.49 -22.38 -22.29
C TYR A 452 11.41 -23.67 -23.12
N ASP A 453 12.34 -23.88 -24.05
CA ASP A 453 12.37 -25.04 -24.95
C ASP A 453 12.84 -26.31 -24.22
N GLU A 454 13.79 -26.24 -23.28
CA GLU A 454 14.08 -27.38 -22.38
C GLU A 454 12.83 -27.82 -21.60
N ASN A 455 12.03 -26.87 -21.11
CA ASN A 455 10.77 -27.18 -20.43
C ASN A 455 9.63 -27.61 -21.38
N ASN A 456 9.78 -27.41 -22.69
CA ASN A 456 8.82 -27.86 -23.71
C ASN A 456 9.14 -29.26 -24.27
N ILE A 457 10.40 -29.72 -24.21
CA ILE A 457 10.82 -31.09 -24.58
C ILE A 457 10.72 -32.06 -23.37
N LEU A 458 9.79 -31.83 -22.43
CA LEU A 458 9.29 -32.93 -21.57
C LEU A 458 7.85 -32.74 -21.08
N GLY A 459 6.95 -32.50 -22.02
CA GLY A 459 5.53 -32.84 -21.84
C GLY A 459 5.39 -34.28 -21.35
N LEU A 460 4.80 -34.46 -20.15
CA LEU A 460 4.67 -35.71 -19.39
C LEU A 460 5.96 -36.28 -18.75
N THR A 461 6.43 -35.69 -17.64
CA THR A 461 6.49 -36.42 -16.34
C THR A 461 6.68 -35.53 -15.09
N ASP A 462 6.15 -36.01 -13.96
CA ASP A 462 6.43 -35.66 -12.55
C ASP A 462 6.76 -34.21 -12.10
N LYS A 463 5.71 -33.53 -11.63
CA LYS A 463 5.79 -32.41 -10.68
C LYS A 463 6.48 -32.79 -9.35
N LYS A 464 7.82 -32.73 -9.23
CA LYS A 464 8.52 -32.78 -7.91
C LYS A 464 10.01 -32.35 -7.91
N LYS A 465 10.30 -31.04 -7.88
CA LYS A 465 11.28 -30.35 -6.98
C LYS A 465 11.73 -28.97 -7.50
N ARG A 466 11.30 -27.89 -6.83
CA ARG A 466 12.18 -26.73 -6.54
C ARG A 466 11.63 -25.95 -5.34
N ARG A 467 12.16 -26.24 -4.15
CA ARG A 467 11.86 -25.49 -2.91
C ARG A 467 13.17 -25.28 -2.12
N ARG A 468 13.68 -24.04 -2.17
CA ARG A 468 14.81 -23.47 -1.39
C ARG A 468 16.20 -24.16 -1.43
N ARG A 469 17.11 -23.52 -2.17
CA ARG A 469 18.47 -23.09 -1.74
C ARG A 469 18.65 -21.72 -2.43
N THR A 470 19.02 -20.58 -1.85
CA THR A 470 19.68 -20.20 -0.59
C THR A 470 21.05 -20.83 -0.33
N VAL A 471 22.07 -20.12 -0.85
CA VAL A 471 23.37 -19.80 -0.22
C VAL A 471 24.42 -20.92 -0.03
N LYS A 472 25.67 -20.56 -0.40
CA LYS A 472 26.98 -21.17 -0.09
C LYS A 472 27.39 -22.49 -0.78
N ASN A 473 28.34 -22.33 -1.71
CA ASN A 473 29.68 -22.95 -1.81
C ASN A 473 30.11 -22.81 -3.28
N ASP A 474 31.21 -22.19 -3.70
CA ASP A 474 32.54 -21.92 -3.11
C ASP A 474 33.39 -23.19 -2.90
N LYS A 475 34.54 -23.22 -3.61
CA LYS A 475 35.59 -24.25 -3.70
C LYS A 475 35.22 -25.63 -4.31
N GLU A 476 35.66 -25.84 -5.56
CA GLU A 476 36.80 -26.74 -5.81
C GLU A 476 37.50 -26.48 -7.17
N THR A 477 38.78 -26.10 -7.14
CA THR A 477 39.72 -26.23 -8.26
C THR A 477 41.04 -26.79 -7.73
N LYS A 478 41.75 -27.60 -8.54
CA LYS A 478 42.80 -28.50 -8.04
C LYS A 478 44.22 -27.93 -8.18
N LYS A 479 44.99 -28.06 -7.08
CA LYS A 479 46.45 -28.26 -6.97
C LYS A 479 47.41 -27.43 -7.86
N ILE A 480 48.37 -26.79 -7.19
CA ILE A 480 49.82 -27.07 -7.34
C ILE A 480 50.50 -26.84 -5.97
N SER A 481 51.73 -27.31 -5.77
CA SER A 481 52.37 -27.56 -4.47
C SER A 481 53.43 -26.51 -4.06
N ILE A 482 53.74 -26.44 -2.74
CA ILE A 482 55.09 -26.68 -2.16
C ILE A 482 55.11 -26.57 -0.61
N LYS A 483 55.66 -27.61 0.04
CA LYS A 483 56.35 -27.76 1.35
C LYS A 483 55.99 -26.93 2.62
N ASP A 484 55.80 -27.66 3.72
CA ASP A 484 56.51 -27.59 5.04
C ASP A 484 56.80 -26.22 5.72
N SER A 485 56.61 -25.98 7.05
CA SER A 485 56.18 -26.84 8.18
C SER A 485 55.64 -26.01 9.41
N PRO A 486 55.84 -26.27 10.74
CA PRO A 486 54.71 -26.66 11.61
C PRO A 486 54.53 -25.89 12.96
N THR A 487 53.66 -26.44 13.85
CA THR A 487 53.35 -26.09 15.27
C THR A 487 52.33 -24.95 15.51
N LYS A 488 51.52 -24.89 16.60
CA LYS A 488 51.16 -25.74 17.78
C LYS A 488 49.61 -25.67 17.94
N ARG A 489 48.84 -26.73 18.21
CA ARG A 489 48.65 -27.54 19.45
C ARG A 489 47.98 -26.79 20.64
N VAL A 490 46.70 -27.10 20.91
CA VAL A 490 45.93 -27.10 22.20
C VAL A 490 44.45 -27.40 21.82
N THR A 491 43.83 -28.58 22.09
CA THR A 491 43.20 -29.12 23.33
C THR A 491 42.07 -28.24 23.90
N LYS A 492 40.88 -28.70 24.33
CA LYS A 492 40.34 -30.01 24.84
C LYS A 492 38.91 -30.26 24.25
N LYS A 493 38.41 -31.51 24.11
CA LYS A 493 37.41 -32.23 24.96
C LYS A 493 36.11 -31.43 25.31
N THR A 494 34.90 -32.02 25.41
CA THR A 494 34.57 -33.37 25.92
C THR A 494 33.18 -33.92 25.47
N THR A 495 33.09 -35.26 25.31
CA THR A 495 31.93 -36.19 25.50
C THR A 495 30.57 -36.05 24.80
N ASN A 496 30.27 -37.14 24.08
CA ASN A 496 29.00 -37.79 23.72
C ASN A 496 27.88 -37.82 24.80
N ILE A 497 26.65 -38.11 24.35
CA ILE A 497 25.77 -39.21 24.84
C ILE A 497 24.75 -39.59 23.72
N GLU A 498 24.04 -40.72 23.84
CA GLU A 498 23.45 -41.48 22.71
C GLU A 498 21.93 -41.31 22.46
N LYS A 499 21.32 -42.28 21.74
CA LYS A 499 20.05 -42.22 20.98
C LYS A 499 18.82 -42.75 21.77
N THR A 500 17.69 -42.82 21.05
CA THR A 500 16.42 -43.59 21.28
C THR A 500 15.27 -42.81 21.95
N GLU A 501 13.98 -42.97 21.57
CA GLU A 501 13.41 -43.55 20.34
C GLU A 501 12.04 -42.95 19.93
N SER A 502 11.43 -43.49 18.87
CA SER A 502 10.32 -42.94 18.07
C SER A 502 8.92 -42.82 18.72
N ARG A 503 8.05 -41.97 18.13
CA ARG A 503 6.60 -42.25 17.99
C ARG A 503 5.96 -41.55 16.78
N LYS A 504 4.82 -42.08 16.29
CA LYS A 504 4.23 -41.80 14.96
C LYS A 504 2.97 -40.91 14.99
N LYS A 505 2.76 -40.12 13.92
CA LYS A 505 1.49 -39.68 13.29
C LYS A 505 1.86 -39.06 11.94
N VAL A 506 1.64 -39.65 10.76
CA VAL A 506 0.41 -40.11 10.09
C VAL A 506 -0.53 -38.95 9.72
N LYS A 507 -0.74 -38.76 8.41
CA LYS A 507 -1.66 -37.79 7.80
C LYS A 507 -3.08 -38.38 7.64
N LYS A 508 -4.07 -37.51 7.38
CA LYS A 508 -5.19 -37.77 6.46
C LYS A 508 -5.34 -36.58 5.50
N GLU A 509 -5.78 -36.85 4.27
CA GLU A 509 -5.73 -35.93 3.12
C GLU A 509 -6.80 -36.41 2.12
N VAL A 510 -7.73 -35.55 1.72
CA VAL A 510 -8.83 -35.85 0.77
C VAL A 510 -9.08 -34.65 -0.16
N THR A 511 -9.55 -34.92 -1.38
CA THR A 511 -8.99 -34.29 -2.58
C THR A 511 -9.98 -34.16 -3.75
N THR A 512 -10.62 -32.99 -3.95
CA THR A 512 -11.28 -32.59 -5.21
C THR A 512 -10.64 -31.29 -5.74
N LYS A 513 -10.12 -31.15 -6.97
CA LYS A 513 -10.38 -31.67 -8.34
C LYS A 513 -11.62 -31.10 -9.07
N LYS A 514 -11.34 -30.49 -10.21
CA LYS A 514 -12.19 -30.34 -11.42
C LYS A 514 -11.36 -30.77 -12.64
N THR A 515 -12.00 -30.89 -13.81
CA THR A 515 -11.51 -31.65 -14.97
C THR A 515 -11.73 -30.85 -16.27
N GLU A 516 -10.96 -31.17 -17.34
CA GLU A 516 -11.14 -30.66 -18.72
C GLU A 516 -11.60 -31.79 -19.66
N VAL A 517 -12.33 -31.46 -20.75
CA VAL A 517 -12.54 -32.33 -21.94
C VAL A 517 -12.62 -31.44 -23.22
N LYS A 518 -12.42 -32.04 -24.42
CA LYS A 518 -12.33 -31.41 -25.75
C LYS A 518 -13.41 -32.02 -26.71
N THR A 519 -13.58 -31.69 -28.01
CA THR A 519 -12.74 -31.02 -29.02
C THR A 519 -13.58 -30.41 -30.17
N GLU A 520 -12.96 -29.57 -31.00
CA GLU A 520 -13.17 -29.28 -32.44
C GLU A 520 -14.46 -29.66 -33.20
N ASN A 521 -14.93 -28.74 -34.07
CA ASN A 521 -14.93 -28.98 -35.53
C ASN A 521 -15.02 -27.68 -36.38
N LYS A 522 -14.76 -27.78 -37.70
CA LYS A 522 -14.72 -26.65 -38.67
C LYS A 522 -15.84 -26.74 -39.72
N SER A 523 -16.36 -25.59 -40.19
CA SER A 523 -16.97 -25.47 -41.53
C SER A 523 -16.97 -24.05 -42.11
N THR A 524 -16.47 -23.97 -43.34
CA THR A 524 -16.51 -22.92 -44.39
C THR A 524 -17.75 -22.02 -44.53
N GLY A 525 -17.60 -20.82 -45.14
CA GLY A 525 -18.54 -20.36 -46.19
C GLY A 525 -19.02 -18.89 -46.23
N GLU A 526 -18.30 -18.03 -46.97
CA GLU A 526 -18.76 -16.96 -47.89
C GLU A 526 -19.86 -15.87 -47.59
N VAL A 527 -19.43 -14.61 -47.81
CA VAL A 527 -20.05 -13.55 -48.66
C VAL A 527 -21.35 -12.80 -48.24
N THR A 528 -21.19 -11.52 -47.86
CA THR A 528 -21.74 -10.29 -48.53
C THR A 528 -21.08 -9.04 -47.87
N LYS A 529 -20.45 -8.09 -48.59
CA LYS A 529 -21.00 -6.92 -49.34
C LYS A 529 -21.90 -5.99 -48.49
N LYS A 530 -21.75 -4.64 -48.46
CA LYS A 530 -20.71 -3.72 -49.00
C LYS A 530 -21.03 -2.24 -48.59
N LYS A 531 -20.03 -1.43 -48.17
CA LYS A 531 -19.87 0.08 -48.26
C LYS A 531 -21.09 1.01 -47.95
N THR A 532 -21.06 2.35 -47.90
CA THR A 532 -20.17 3.49 -48.30
C THR A 532 -20.33 4.61 -47.24
N THR A 533 -19.30 5.20 -46.59
CA THR A 533 -18.27 6.21 -46.99
C THR A 533 -18.73 7.67 -47.18
N GLU A 534 -18.10 8.58 -46.44
CA GLU A 534 -17.54 9.92 -46.79
C GLU A 534 -16.64 10.31 -45.58
N THR A 535 -15.33 10.57 -45.65
CA THR A 535 -14.51 11.63 -46.31
C THR A 535 -14.79 13.05 -45.80
N THR A 536 -13.79 13.92 -45.61
CA THR A 536 -12.32 13.81 -45.82
C THR A 536 -11.60 13.30 -44.54
N ASP A 537 -10.38 13.62 -44.08
CA ASP A 537 -9.28 14.51 -44.51
C ASP A 537 -7.91 14.05 -43.91
N THR A 538 -6.81 14.76 -44.22
CA THR A 538 -5.46 14.49 -43.68
C THR A 538 -4.66 15.76 -43.36
N THR A 539 -4.34 15.99 -42.08
CA THR A 539 -3.38 17.03 -41.66
C THR A 539 -2.15 16.41 -41.00
N ARG A 540 -1.10 16.16 -41.79
CA ARG A 540 0.24 15.84 -41.26
C ARG A 540 0.86 17.12 -40.69
N LYS A 541 0.99 17.21 -39.36
CA LYS A 541 1.95 18.16 -38.77
C LYS A 541 3.36 17.61 -38.96
N ILE A 542 4.10 18.23 -39.89
CA ILE A 542 5.56 18.28 -39.79
C ILE A 542 5.86 19.17 -38.58
N ILE A 543 6.86 18.78 -37.78
CA ILE A 543 7.39 19.58 -36.68
C ILE A 543 8.88 19.74 -36.96
N ASP A 544 9.29 20.95 -37.27
CA ASP A 544 10.69 21.29 -37.48
C ASP A 544 11.44 21.24 -36.13
N LEU A 545 12.59 20.57 -36.12
CA LEU A 545 13.44 20.41 -34.94
C LEU A 545 14.48 21.53 -34.90
N ASP A 546 14.05 22.73 -34.49
CA ASP A 546 14.93 23.89 -34.33
C ASP A 546 15.46 24.02 -32.89
N ASP A 547 16.76 24.29 -32.76
CA ASP A 547 17.55 24.00 -31.57
C ASP A 547 17.62 25.18 -30.58
N SER A 548 16.52 25.44 -29.84
CA SER A 548 16.46 26.58 -28.90
C SER A 548 15.55 26.45 -27.66
N SER A 549 14.88 25.32 -27.43
CA SER A 549 13.96 25.16 -26.29
C SER A 549 14.67 24.72 -25.00
N SER A 550 14.84 25.64 -24.05
CA SER A 550 15.43 25.40 -22.72
C SER A 550 14.42 24.74 -21.76
N GLY A 551 14.07 23.48 -22.05
CA GLY A 551 13.16 22.66 -21.25
C GLY A 551 13.76 22.09 -19.97
N ASP A 552 14.03 22.92 -18.95
CA ASP A 552 14.35 22.43 -17.61
C ASP A 552 13.12 21.76 -16.97
N SER A 553 13.25 20.48 -16.58
CA SER A 553 12.19 19.74 -15.88
C SER A 553 11.80 20.41 -14.55
N PRO A 554 10.51 20.44 -14.15
CA PRO A 554 10.06 21.01 -12.88
C PRO A 554 10.80 20.49 -11.64
N TRP A 555 11.28 19.24 -11.69
CA TRP A 555 12.03 18.62 -10.59
C TRP A 555 13.46 19.16 -10.41
N LEU A 556 13.99 19.98 -11.32
CA LEU A 556 15.30 20.64 -11.13
C LEU A 556 15.31 21.68 -9.99
N LYS A 557 14.13 22.04 -9.46
CA LYS A 557 13.96 22.97 -8.33
C LYS A 557 13.94 22.29 -6.94
N TYR A 558 14.10 20.97 -6.87
CA TYR A 558 14.02 20.16 -5.63
C TYR A 558 15.31 19.37 -5.36
#